data_AF-A0A528ETT6-F1
#
_entry.id   AF-A0A528ETT6-F1
#
_cell.length_a   1.000
_cell.length_b   1.000
_cell.length_c   1.000
_cell.angle_alpha   90.00
_cell.angle_beta   90.00
_cell.angle_gamma   90.00
#
_symmetry.space_group_name_H-M   'P 1'
#
loop_
_entity.id
_entity.type
_entity.pdbx_description
1 polymer ?
#
loop_
_entity_poly.entity_id
_entity_poly.type
_entity_poly.pdbx_seq_one_letter_code
_entity_poly.pdbx_strand_id
1 'polypeptide(L)' 'TSALDDPAKMEPFYTDSSMTTLRSDDEFTAAWKALTDEDRMAMTKICDEEMANANAANTHPEFCSNVKKLGGESSKN' A
#
# COMPACT_ATOMS: atom_id res chain seq x y z
N THR A 1 -15.37 -2.73 0.32
CA THR A 1 -14.08 -3.29 0.75
C THR A 1 -13.03 -2.54 -0.02
N SER A 2 -12.12 -1.86 0.66
CA SER A 2 -11.08 -1.05 0.00
C SER A 2 -10.04 -1.99 -0.65
N ALA A 3 -9.23 -1.49 -1.60
CA ALA A 3 -8.14 -2.30 -2.16
C ALA A 3 -7.10 -2.74 -1.10
N LEU A 4 -7.04 -2.01 0.02
CA LEU A 4 -6.23 -2.33 1.21
C LEU A 4 -6.92 -3.35 2.15
N ASP A 5 -8.23 -3.57 2.02
CA ASP A 5 -8.92 -4.64 2.77
C ASP A 5 -8.86 -5.98 2.03
N ASP A 6 -8.31 -6.00 0.82
CA ASP A 6 -8.25 -7.21 0.00
C ASP A 6 -6.99 -8.01 0.38
N PRO A 7 -7.15 -9.17 1.05
CA PRO A 7 -6.00 -9.96 1.47
C PRO A 7 -5.18 -10.48 0.28
N ALA A 8 -5.79 -10.71 -0.90
CA ALA A 8 -5.04 -11.15 -2.06
C ALA A 8 -4.14 -10.04 -2.62
N LYS A 9 -4.52 -8.77 -2.44
CA LYS A 9 -3.68 -7.61 -2.79
C LYS A 9 -2.67 -7.28 -1.70
N MET A 10 -3.01 -7.51 -0.44
CA MET A 10 -2.16 -7.16 0.70
C MET A 10 -1.14 -8.24 1.06
N GLU A 11 -1.49 -9.54 1.05
CA GLU A 11 -0.60 -10.67 1.35
C GLU A 11 0.82 -10.55 0.80
N PRO A 12 1.03 -10.22 -0.51
CA PRO A 12 2.38 -10.15 -1.07
C PRO A 12 3.26 -9.06 -0.45
N PHE A 13 2.69 -8.09 0.26
CA PHE A 13 3.41 -7.03 0.96
C PHE A 13 3.76 -7.36 2.41
N TYR A 14 3.26 -8.48 2.95
CA TYR A 14 3.51 -8.88 4.32
C TYR A 14 4.32 -10.19 4.38
N THR A 15 5.13 -10.32 5.44
CA THR A 15 5.86 -11.57 5.71
C THR A 15 4.98 -12.63 6.33
N ASP A 16 3.89 -12.19 6.97
CA ASP A 16 2.97 -13.03 7.75
C ASP A 16 1.55 -12.92 7.20
N SER A 17 0.81 -14.03 7.27
CA SER A 17 -0.61 -14.09 6.89
C SER A 17 -1.51 -13.21 7.75
N SER A 18 -1.02 -12.76 8.91
CA SER A 18 -1.72 -11.81 9.77
C SER A 18 -1.67 -10.37 9.27
N MET A 19 -0.89 -10.08 8.21
CA MET A 19 -0.73 -8.74 7.64
C MET A 19 -0.30 -7.68 8.67
N THR A 20 0.51 -8.09 9.64
CA THR A 20 1.04 -7.21 10.71
C THR A 20 2.45 -6.73 10.42
N THR A 21 3.23 -7.53 9.71
CA THR A 21 4.66 -7.32 9.48
C THR A 21 4.91 -7.10 8.00
N LEU A 22 5.28 -5.88 7.61
CA LEU A 22 5.59 -5.58 6.23
C LEU A 22 6.89 -6.25 5.79
N ARG A 23 6.93 -6.63 4.51
CA ARG A 23 8.14 -7.08 3.81
C ARG A 23 9.20 -5.97 3.80
N SER A 24 10.44 -6.37 3.58
CA SER A 24 11.55 -5.43 3.36
C SER A 24 11.26 -4.53 2.15
N ASP A 25 11.83 -3.33 2.12
CA ASP A 25 11.59 -2.32 1.07
C ASP A 25 11.77 -2.88 -0.36
N ASP A 26 12.78 -3.75 -0.55
CA ASP A 26 13.09 -4.41 -1.83
C ASP A 26 11.98 -5.38 -2.27
N GLU A 27 11.53 -6.25 -1.35
CA GLU A 27 10.43 -7.19 -1.57
C GLU A 27 9.09 -6.46 -1.75
N PHE A 28 8.85 -5.41 -0.95
CA PHE A 28 7.68 -4.57 -1.07
C PHE A 28 7.63 -3.91 -2.46
N THR A 29 8.74 -3.36 -2.92
CA THR A 29 8.85 -2.74 -4.24
C THR A 29 8.63 -3.76 -5.35
N ALA A 30 9.15 -4.98 -5.21
CA ALA A 30 8.90 -6.06 -6.16
C ALA A 30 7.41 -6.42 -6.23
N ALA A 31 6.75 -6.58 -5.09
CA ALA A 31 5.31 -6.82 -5.00
C ALA A 31 4.49 -5.65 -5.59
N TRP A 32 4.90 -4.40 -5.31
CA TRP A 32 4.26 -3.18 -5.84
C TRP A 32 4.35 -3.12 -7.37
N LYS A 33 5.50 -3.47 -7.93
CA LYS A 33 5.71 -3.52 -9.39
C LYS A 33 4.96 -4.68 -10.05
N ALA A 34 4.67 -5.75 -9.31
CA ALA A 34 3.87 -6.87 -9.82
C ALA A 34 2.37 -6.54 -9.93
N LEU A 35 1.88 -5.52 -9.21
CA LEU A 35 0.51 -5.03 -9.37
C LEU A 35 0.27 -4.39 -10.74
N THR A 36 -0.99 -4.26 -11.11
CA THR A 36 -1.37 -3.44 -12.28
C THR A 36 -1.24 -1.94 -11.96
N ASP A 37 -1.12 -1.09 -12.97
CA ASP A 37 -1.12 0.37 -12.77
C ASP A 37 -2.41 0.85 -12.11
N GLU A 38 -3.56 0.29 -12.49
CA GLU A 38 -4.85 0.62 -11.85
C GLU A 38 -4.85 0.27 -10.35
N ASP A 39 -4.32 -0.90 -9.97
CA ASP A 39 -4.23 -1.29 -8.56
C ASP A 39 -3.29 -0.38 -7.77
N ARG A 40 -2.12 -0.05 -8.34
CA ARG A 40 -1.19 0.90 -7.71
C ARG A 40 -1.81 2.26 -7.52
N MET A 41 -2.51 2.78 -8.53
CA MET A 41 -3.20 4.07 -8.45
C MET A 41 -4.31 4.04 -7.41
N ALA A 42 -5.13 2.98 -7.39
CA ALA A 42 -6.19 2.82 -6.42
C ALA A 42 -5.65 2.74 -4.99
N MET A 43 -4.60 1.93 -4.75
CA MET A 43 -3.96 1.81 -3.43
C MET A 43 -3.31 3.12 -2.98
N THR A 44 -2.60 3.82 -3.89
CA THR A 44 -2.00 5.13 -3.58
C THR A 44 -3.08 6.14 -3.21
N LYS A 45 -4.16 6.20 -3.99
CA LYS A 45 -5.29 7.11 -3.74
C LYS A 45 -5.96 6.82 -2.39
N ILE A 46 -6.28 5.56 -2.10
CA ILE A 46 -6.88 5.17 -0.82
C ILE A 46 -5.93 5.54 0.33
N CYS A 47 -4.62 5.31 0.16
CA CYS A 47 -3.64 5.71 1.14
C CYS A 47 -3.55 7.22 1.36
N ASP A 48 -3.61 8.04 0.31
CA ASP A 48 -3.69 9.50 0.47
C ASP A 48 -5.01 9.92 1.16
N GLU A 49 -6.13 9.25 0.86
CA GLU A 49 -7.42 9.50 1.52
C GLU A 49 -7.41 9.13 3.00
N GLU A 50 -6.82 7.98 3.38
CA GLU A 50 -6.62 7.56 4.78
C GLU A 50 -5.68 8.52 5.51
N MET A 51 -4.57 8.92 4.88
CA MET A 51 -3.61 9.85 5.48
C MET A 51 -4.19 11.26 5.63
N ALA A 52 -5.01 11.71 4.69
CA ALA A 52 -5.72 12.99 4.77
C ALA A 52 -6.83 12.97 5.82
N ASN A 53 -7.52 11.84 5.96
CA ASN A 53 -8.60 11.65 6.94
C ASN A 53 -8.14 10.75 8.09
N ALA A 54 -6.98 11.07 8.67
CA ALA A 54 -6.37 10.28 9.71
C ALA A 54 -7.33 10.07 10.90
N ASN A 55 -7.88 8.86 11.01
CA ASN A 55 -8.82 8.48 12.04
C ASN A 55 -8.41 7.12 12.64
N ALA A 56 -9.03 6.74 13.77
CA ALA A 56 -8.68 5.50 14.47
C ALA A 56 -8.98 4.22 13.66
N ALA A 57 -9.71 4.31 12.55
CA ALA A 57 -9.95 3.21 11.63
C ALA A 57 -8.85 3.06 10.56
N ASN A 58 -7.85 3.96 10.49
CA ASN A 58 -6.69 3.74 9.63
C ASN A 58 -5.92 2.51 10.13
N THR A 59 -6.02 1.42 9.39
CA THR A 59 -5.40 0.14 9.75
C THR A 59 -4.03 -0.06 9.10
N HIS A 60 -3.66 0.78 8.11
CA HIS A 60 -2.48 0.56 7.27
C HIS A 60 -1.49 1.75 7.21
N PRO A 61 -1.14 2.44 8.31
CA PRO A 61 -0.31 3.64 8.27
C PRO A 61 1.12 3.38 7.74
N GLU A 62 1.75 2.26 8.12
CA GLU A 62 3.08 1.90 7.63
C GLU A 62 3.06 1.52 6.15
N PHE A 63 2.05 0.76 5.73
CA PHE A 63 1.87 0.36 4.34
C PHE A 63 1.69 1.60 3.45
N CYS A 64 0.80 2.52 3.85
CA CYS A 64 0.57 3.75 3.12
C CYS A 64 1.78 4.67 3.08
N SER A 65 2.63 4.65 4.11
CA SER A 65 3.91 5.36 4.08
C SER A 65 4.86 4.78 3.02
N ASN A 66 4.93 3.46 2.88
CA ASN A 66 5.75 2.81 1.84
C ASN A 66 5.17 3.00 0.44
N VAL A 67 3.86 2.84 0.27
CA VAL A 67 3.16 3.14 -0.99
C VAL A 67 3.40 4.58 -1.42
N LYS A 68 3.34 5.54 -0.50
CA LYS A 68 3.59 6.94 -0.83
C LYS A 68 5.01 7.19 -1.33
N LYS A 69 6.01 6.48 -0.79
CA LYS A 69 7.39 6.55 -1.29
C LYS A 69 7.48 6.04 -2.73
N LEU A 70 6.77 4.96 -3.07
CA LEU A 70 6.84 4.30 -4.39
C LEU A 70 5.90 4.90 -5.45
N GLY A 71 4.69 5.30 -5.05
CA GLY A 71 3.67 5.90 -5.91
C GLY A 71 3.87 7.40 -6.11
N GLY A 72 4.46 8.09 -5.12
CA GLY A 72 4.76 9.52 -5.18
C GLY A 72 5.85 9.90 -6.19
N GLU A 73 6.67 8.94 -6.63
CA GLU A 73 7.67 9.18 -7.69
C GLU A 73 7.05 9.42 -9.08
N SER A 74 5.74 9.18 -9.26
CA SER A 74 5.03 9.48 -10.50
C SER A 74 4.58 10.94 -10.66
N SER A 75 4.78 11.82 -9.66
CA SER A 75 4.38 13.24 -9.71
C SER A 75 5.52 14.23 -10.00
N LYS A 76 6.55 13.80 -10.74
CA LYS A 76 7.52 14.73 -11.35
C LYS A 76 7.73 14.44 -12.83
N ASN A 77 6.75 14.83 -13.64
CA ASN A 77 7.00 15.27 -15.02
C ASN A 77 5.99 16.33 -15.45
#